data_AF-A0A443I0G5-F1
#
_entry.id   AF-A0A443I0G5-F1
#
_cell.length_a   1.000
_cell.length_b   1.000
_cell.length_c   1.000
_cell.angle_alpha   90.00
_cell.angle_beta   90.00
_cell.angle_gamma   90.00
#
_symmetry.space_group_name_H-M   'P 1'
#
loop_
_entity.id
_entity.type
_entity.pdbx_description
1 polymer ?
#
loop_
_entity_poly.entity_id
_entity_poly.type
_entity_poly.pdbx_seq_one_letter_code
_entity_poly.pdbx_strand_id
1 'polypeptide(L)'
;MTERDRHGCTRCQCGSPCYFGSGKLDGRGEVCGTCTWASGMVLDKLGPLGVGHGETSCILLPAVCKYNASKNANNDSQQRVLGFLTSDPIVSEVLETRQVDVANADLGDVLDAIIRELGLPRSLADVGVGRDKLDQLAVNSLKDRCCVTNPVPLKEKEQVFEILEMVVGPQA
;
A
#
# COMPACT_ATOMS: atom_id res chain seq x y z
N MET A 1 40.75 10.83 18.21
CA MET A 1 41.46 10.53 16.95
C MET A 1 41.60 9.03 16.89
N THR A 2 41.09 8.24 15.97
CA THR A 2 40.34 8.31 14.68
C THR A 2 39.65 6.91 14.59
N GLU A 3 38.56 6.57 13.91
CA GLU A 3 38.02 6.92 12.59
C GLU A 3 36.62 6.29 12.44
N ARG A 4 35.86 6.77 11.48
CA ARG A 4 34.43 6.52 11.23
C ARG A 4 34.22 5.35 10.23
N ASP A 5 33.03 4.77 10.29
CA ASP A 5 32.27 4.10 9.20
C ASP A 5 32.72 2.75 8.63
N ARG A 6 31.88 1.72 8.85
CA ARG A 6 31.02 1.15 7.78
C ARG A 6 30.12 0.02 8.32
N HIS A 7 28.80 0.15 8.08
CA HIS A 7 27.73 -0.84 8.28
C HIS A 7 27.07 -0.97 9.68
N GLY A 8 26.76 0.16 10.31
CA GLY A 8 25.87 0.21 11.47
C GLY A 8 24.41 -0.05 11.09
N CYS A 9 24.01 -1.33 11.03
CA CYS A 9 22.61 -1.71 11.20
C CYS A 9 22.29 -1.58 12.69
N THR A 10 21.85 -0.39 13.10
CA THR A 10 21.31 -0.11 14.43
C THR A 10 20.05 -0.95 14.62
N ARG A 11 20.26 -2.13 15.23
CA ARG A 11 19.33 -2.95 16.00
C ARG A 11 17.91 -2.38 16.09
N CYS A 12 17.05 -2.79 15.17
CA CYS A 12 15.61 -2.66 15.32
C CYS A 12 15.21 -3.39 16.62
N GLN A 13 14.36 -2.78 17.45
CA GLN A 13 13.97 -3.31 18.77
C GLN A 13 13.25 -4.68 18.71
N CYS A 14 13.01 -5.24 17.51
CA CYS A 14 12.47 -6.58 17.29
C CYS A 14 13.51 -7.71 17.23
N GLY A 15 14.81 -7.42 17.32
CA GLY A 15 15.85 -8.43 17.58
C GLY A 15 16.08 -9.49 16.50
N SER A 16 15.75 -9.26 15.21
CA SER A 16 16.00 -10.24 14.14
C SER A 16 16.78 -9.64 12.94
N PRO A 17 17.69 -10.42 12.30
CA PRO A 17 18.57 -9.92 11.25
C PRO A 17 17.84 -9.88 9.90
N CYS A 18 17.90 -8.73 9.24
CA CYS A 18 17.41 -8.54 7.88
C CYS A 18 18.44 -9.10 6.89
N TYR A 19 18.05 -9.95 5.94
CA TYR A 19 18.90 -10.22 4.78
C TYR A 19 18.12 -10.29 3.46
N PHE A 20 18.57 -9.45 2.53
CA PHE A 20 18.27 -9.49 1.11
C PHE A 20 18.93 -10.75 0.51
N GLY A 21 18.19 -11.45 -0.35
CA GLY A 21 18.44 -12.85 -0.68
C GLY A 21 19.71 -13.14 -1.48
N SER A 22 20.13 -14.40 -1.40
CA SER A 22 20.77 -15.14 -2.48
C SER A 22 20.74 -16.63 -2.15
N GLY A 23 19.89 -17.38 -2.86
CA GLY A 23 20.07 -18.82 -3.03
C GLY A 23 19.58 -19.75 -1.92
N LYS A 24 18.89 -20.78 -2.40
CA LYS A 24 18.43 -22.02 -1.74
C LYS A 24 17.33 -21.88 -0.69
N LEU A 25 16.17 -22.35 -1.16
CA LEU A 25 15.04 -22.88 -0.43
C LEU A 25 15.49 -23.57 0.87
N ASP A 26 15.04 -23.04 2.00
CA ASP A 26 14.73 -23.89 3.14
C ASP A 26 13.51 -23.35 3.90
N GLY A 27 12.70 -24.28 4.40
CA GLY A 27 11.34 -24.06 4.85
C GLY A 27 11.24 -23.22 6.13
N ARG A 28 10.85 -21.95 5.97
CA ARG A 28 9.91 -21.21 6.83
C ARG A 28 9.74 -19.80 6.24
N GLY A 29 8.76 -19.67 5.35
CA GLY A 29 8.30 -18.39 4.86
C GLY A 29 7.45 -17.71 5.93
N GLU A 30 7.89 -16.57 6.44
CA GLU A 30 7.02 -15.66 7.16
C GLU A 30 7.36 -14.22 6.76
N VAL A 31 6.40 -13.63 6.05
CA VAL A 31 6.36 -12.25 5.58
C VAL A 31 5.62 -11.42 6.64
N CYS A 32 6.18 -10.27 7.00
CA CYS A 32 5.52 -9.29 7.87
C CYS A 32 4.22 -8.81 7.18
N GLY A 33 3.09 -9.31 7.68
CA GLY A 33 1.87 -9.51 6.91
C GLY A 33 0.82 -8.40 6.96
N THR A 34 1.18 -7.12 7.07
CA THR A 34 0.12 -6.08 7.15
C THR A 34 0.22 -4.93 6.16
N CYS A 35 1.40 -4.56 5.62
CA CYS A 35 1.50 -3.34 4.79
C CYS A 35 2.16 -3.50 3.40
N THR A 36 2.76 -4.64 3.07
CA THR A 36 3.53 -4.81 1.81
C THR A 36 2.77 -5.50 0.68
N TRP A 37 1.65 -6.17 0.95
CA TRP A 37 1.05 -7.12 0.00
C TRP A 37 0.14 -6.45 -1.04
N ALA A 38 -0.59 -5.37 -0.69
CA ALA A 38 -1.51 -4.72 -1.61
C ALA A 38 -0.82 -3.78 -2.59
N SER A 39 0.07 -2.95 -2.07
CA SER A 39 0.78 -1.93 -2.84
C SER A 39 1.62 -2.55 -3.94
N GLY A 40 2.19 -3.75 -3.69
CA GLY A 40 2.97 -4.54 -4.65
C GLY A 40 2.26 -4.86 -5.97
N MET A 41 0.93 -5.03 -5.92
CA MET A 41 0.07 -5.64 -6.96
C MET A 41 0.09 -4.94 -8.33
N VAL A 42 0.50 -3.68 -8.38
CA VAL A 42 0.47 -2.84 -9.59
C VAL A 42 1.85 -2.21 -9.88
N LEU A 43 2.82 -2.41 -8.99
CA LEU A 43 4.15 -1.77 -9.06
C LEU A 43 4.96 -2.24 -10.26
N ASP A 44 4.89 -3.53 -10.57
CA ASP A 44 5.60 -4.12 -11.71
C ASP A 44 5.05 -3.67 -13.07
N LYS A 45 3.82 -3.12 -13.11
CA LYS A 45 3.13 -2.77 -14.36
C LYS A 45 3.00 -1.28 -14.62
N LEU A 46 3.12 -0.42 -13.60
CA LEU A 46 3.22 1.03 -13.79
C LEU A 46 4.67 1.53 -13.92
N GLY A 47 5.67 0.73 -13.57
CA GLY A 47 7.08 1.05 -13.85
C GLY A 47 7.36 1.37 -15.33
N PRO A 48 6.86 0.58 -16.30
CA PRO A 48 6.94 0.90 -17.73
C PRO A 48 6.16 2.15 -18.16
N LEU A 49 5.25 2.66 -17.33
CA LEU A 49 4.50 3.90 -17.56
C LEU A 49 5.17 5.13 -16.93
N GLY A 50 6.38 4.98 -16.38
CA GLY A 50 7.19 6.09 -15.88
C GLY A 50 6.82 6.57 -14.47
N VAL A 51 6.03 5.79 -13.73
CA VAL A 51 5.58 6.13 -12.37
C VAL A 51 6.51 5.50 -11.33
N GLY A 52 6.93 6.26 -10.32
CA GLY A 52 7.79 5.77 -9.25
C GLY A 52 7.10 4.68 -8.40
N HIS A 53 7.86 3.68 -7.92
CA HIS A 53 7.33 2.58 -7.09
C HIS A 53 6.59 3.08 -5.83
N GLY A 54 7.03 4.19 -5.25
CA GLY A 54 6.37 4.82 -4.10
C GLY A 54 5.01 5.44 -4.47
N GLU A 55 4.93 6.13 -5.61
CA GLU A 55 3.74 6.86 -6.04
C GLU A 55 2.56 5.93 -6.34
N THR A 56 2.83 4.83 -7.05
CA THR A 56 1.80 3.82 -7.36
C THR A 56 1.28 3.13 -6.10
N SER A 57 2.19 2.79 -5.18
CA SER A 57 1.85 2.19 -3.88
C SER A 57 0.89 3.09 -3.08
N CYS A 58 1.19 4.39 -3.05
CA CYS A 58 0.40 5.38 -2.34
C CYS A 58 -0.99 5.58 -2.92
N ILE A 59 -1.15 5.46 -4.24
CA ILE A 59 -2.47 5.57 -4.86
C ILE A 59 -3.36 4.38 -4.45
N LEU A 60 -2.84 3.16 -4.54
CA LEU A 60 -3.64 1.93 -4.45
C LEU A 60 -3.87 1.41 -3.03
N LEU A 61 -2.91 1.60 -2.13
CA LEU A 61 -2.96 1.02 -0.79
C LEU A 61 -4.26 1.40 -0.03
N PRO A 62 -4.69 2.68 0.01
CA PRO A 62 -5.95 3.04 0.67
C PRO A 62 -7.17 2.34 0.06
N ALA A 63 -7.21 2.21 -1.27
CA ALA A 63 -8.32 1.58 -1.97
C ALA A 63 -8.38 0.07 -1.73
N VAL A 64 -7.22 -0.61 -1.69
CA VAL A 64 -7.17 -2.04 -1.38
C VAL A 64 -7.57 -2.30 0.08
N CYS A 65 -7.18 -1.45 1.03
CA CYS A 65 -7.65 -1.53 2.42
C CYS A 65 -9.18 -1.45 2.50
N LYS A 66 -9.78 -0.47 1.81
CA LYS A 66 -11.25 -0.32 1.72
C LYS A 66 -11.92 -1.50 1.03
N TYR A 67 -11.36 -2.01 -0.07
CA TYR A 67 -11.86 -3.19 -0.75
C TYR A 67 -11.90 -4.41 0.17
N ASN A 68 -10.78 -4.71 0.85
CA ASN A 68 -10.72 -5.86 1.76
C ASN A 68 -11.69 -5.71 2.94
N ALA A 69 -11.79 -4.50 3.50
CA ALA A 69 -12.73 -4.21 4.57
C ALA A 69 -14.19 -4.41 4.12
N SER A 70 -14.54 -4.00 2.90
CA SER A 70 -15.88 -4.19 2.32
C SER A 70 -16.27 -5.67 2.16
N LYS A 71 -15.28 -6.57 2.03
CA LYS A 71 -15.50 -8.02 1.96
C LYS A 71 -15.30 -8.71 3.32
N ASN A 72 -15.21 -7.96 4.42
CA ASN A 72 -14.95 -8.46 5.78
C ASN A 72 -13.66 -9.27 5.91
N ALA A 73 -12.66 -9.01 5.08
CA ALA A 73 -11.34 -9.62 5.21
C ALA A 73 -10.43 -8.72 6.04
N ASN A 74 -9.47 -9.31 6.76
CA ASN A 74 -8.39 -8.67 7.53
C ASN A 74 -8.73 -7.46 8.44
N ASN A 75 -10.01 -7.26 8.78
CA ASN A 75 -10.50 -6.14 9.58
C ASN A 75 -9.74 -5.99 10.91
N ASP A 76 -9.53 -7.07 11.66
CA ASP A 76 -8.80 -7.02 12.95
C ASP A 76 -7.36 -6.52 12.80
N SER A 77 -6.71 -6.88 11.70
CA SER A 77 -5.35 -6.40 11.39
C SER A 77 -5.39 -4.93 10.97
N GLN A 78 -6.38 -4.52 10.16
CA GLN A 78 -6.54 -3.12 9.79
C GLN A 78 -6.85 -2.23 11.01
N GLN A 79 -7.71 -2.69 11.92
CA GLN A 79 -8.04 -1.97 13.15
C GLN A 79 -6.84 -1.80 14.08
N ARG A 80 -5.96 -2.81 14.18
CA ARG A 80 -4.70 -2.69 14.93
C ARG A 80 -3.76 -1.65 14.32
N VAL A 81 -3.64 -1.61 13.00
CA VAL A 81 -2.82 -0.62 12.31
C VAL A 81 -3.44 0.78 12.43
N LEU A 82 -4.76 0.88 12.30
CA LEU A 82 -5.51 2.13 12.49
C LEU A 82 -5.25 2.70 13.88
N GLY A 83 -5.45 1.90 14.94
CA GLY A 83 -5.20 2.33 16.31
C GLY A 83 -3.74 2.71 16.59
N PHE A 84 -2.78 2.02 15.96
CA PHE A 84 -1.37 2.41 16.05
C PHE A 84 -1.12 3.78 15.39
N LEU A 85 -1.60 3.98 14.16
CA LEU A 85 -1.41 5.22 13.42
C LEU A 85 -2.10 6.40 14.11
N THR A 86 -3.33 6.24 14.59
CA THR A 86 -4.07 7.32 15.28
C THR A 86 -3.55 7.58 16.69
N SER A 87 -2.72 6.70 17.26
CA SER A 87 -2.02 6.97 18.52
C SER A 87 -0.77 7.84 18.36
N ASP A 88 -0.26 7.99 17.13
CA ASP A 88 0.89 8.83 16.86
C ASP A 88 0.48 10.32 16.84
N PRO A 89 1.16 11.19 17.60
CA PRO A 89 0.79 12.60 17.70
C PRO A 89 0.95 13.36 16.38
N ILE A 90 1.93 13.00 15.55
CA ILE A 90 2.14 13.63 14.24
C ILE A 90 0.97 13.26 13.32
N VAL A 91 0.60 11.98 13.29
CA VAL A 91 -0.55 11.54 12.48
C VAL A 91 -1.85 12.19 12.98
N SER A 92 -2.04 12.30 14.30
CA SER A 92 -3.21 12.96 14.88
C SER A 92 -3.34 14.42 14.42
N GLU A 93 -2.24 15.18 14.44
CA GLU A 93 -2.20 16.56 13.94
C GLU A 93 -2.55 16.66 12.43
N VAL A 94 -2.07 15.70 11.64
CA VAL A 94 -2.42 15.61 10.21
C VAL A 94 -3.91 15.35 10.03
N LEU A 95 -4.49 14.41 10.79
CA LEU A 95 -5.91 14.08 10.71
C LEU A 95 -6.79 15.27 11.12
N GLU A 96 -6.39 16.03 12.15
CA GLU A 96 -7.06 17.26 12.56
C GLU A 96 -6.97 18.34 11.49
N THR A 97 -5.77 18.60 10.95
CA THR A 97 -5.53 19.60 9.89
C THR A 97 -6.36 19.30 8.65
N ARG A 98 -6.48 18.01 8.32
CA ARG A 98 -7.26 17.50 7.18
C ARG A 98 -8.75 17.32 7.48
N GLN A 99 -9.20 17.63 8.71
CA GLN A 99 -10.59 17.54 9.16
C GLN A 99 -11.18 16.12 9.00
N VAL A 100 -10.37 15.09 9.26
CA VAL A 100 -10.81 13.69 9.22
C VAL A 100 -11.54 13.34 10.52
N ASP A 101 -12.77 12.82 10.40
CA ASP A 101 -13.52 12.30 11.54
C ASP A 101 -12.97 10.93 11.98
N VAL A 102 -12.01 10.94 12.90
CA VAL A 102 -11.34 9.74 13.40
C VAL A 102 -12.31 8.73 14.02
N ALA A 103 -13.47 9.16 14.52
CA ALA A 103 -14.45 8.24 15.11
C ALA A 103 -15.14 7.34 14.08
N ASN A 104 -15.23 7.80 12.83
CA ASN A 104 -15.88 7.08 11.73
C ASN A 104 -14.92 6.71 10.59
N ALA A 105 -13.65 7.13 10.66
CA ALA A 105 -12.64 6.87 9.64
C ALA A 105 -12.21 5.40 9.62
N ASP A 106 -12.04 4.86 8.41
CA ASP A 106 -11.37 3.58 8.20
C ASP A 106 -9.86 3.75 8.00
N LEU A 107 -9.13 2.63 7.93
CA LEU A 107 -7.68 2.66 7.69
C LEU A 107 -7.34 3.35 6.35
N GLY A 108 -8.18 3.18 5.33
CA GLY A 108 -7.98 3.84 4.04
C GLY A 108 -8.11 5.36 4.14
N ASP A 109 -9.04 5.88 4.94
CA ASP A 109 -9.20 7.32 5.17
C ASP A 109 -7.99 7.93 5.88
N VAL A 110 -7.48 7.25 6.92
CA VAL A 110 -6.27 7.69 7.63
C VAL A 110 -5.05 7.66 6.71
N LEU A 111 -4.89 6.60 5.91
CA LEU A 111 -3.81 6.53 4.93
C LEU A 111 -3.95 7.60 3.84
N ASP A 112 -5.15 7.87 3.33
CA ASP A 112 -5.41 8.94 2.36
C ASP A 112 -4.94 10.30 2.89
N ALA A 113 -5.29 10.63 4.14
CA ALA A 113 -4.90 11.88 4.77
C ALA A 113 -3.37 12.01 4.92
N ILE A 114 -2.70 10.95 5.40
CA ILE A 114 -1.23 10.92 5.52
C ILE A 114 -0.58 11.10 4.14
N ILE A 115 -1.05 10.39 3.11
CA ILE A 115 -0.47 10.45 1.77
C ILE A 115 -0.63 11.84 1.15
N ARG A 116 -1.78 12.49 1.36
CA ARG A 116 -2.00 13.88 0.95
C ARG A 116 -1.09 14.85 1.68
N GLU A 117 -0.79 14.60 2.95
CA GLU A 117 0.13 15.44 3.73
C GLU A 117 1.56 15.36 3.21
N LEU A 118 1.97 14.17 2.79
CA LEU A 118 3.27 13.96 2.16
C LEU A 118 3.36 14.54 0.73
N GLY A 119 2.28 15.12 0.20
CA GLY A 119 2.24 15.68 -1.16
C GLY A 119 2.31 14.61 -2.25
N LEU A 120 1.95 13.37 -1.93
CA LEU A 120 2.00 12.23 -2.86
C LEU A 120 0.69 12.11 -3.66
N PRO A 121 0.74 11.54 -4.87
CA PRO A 121 -0.44 11.44 -5.73
C PRO A 121 -1.54 10.56 -5.12
N ARG A 122 -2.79 10.89 -5.41
CA ARG A 122 -3.98 10.21 -4.86
C ARG A 122 -4.82 9.51 -5.91
N SER A 123 -4.55 9.74 -7.18
CA SER A 123 -5.25 9.11 -8.27
C SER A 123 -4.32 8.69 -9.41
N LEU A 124 -4.80 7.78 -10.24
CA LEU A 124 -4.16 7.38 -11.49
C LEU A 124 -4.09 8.55 -12.47
N ALA A 125 -5.08 9.45 -12.48
CA ALA A 125 -5.05 10.67 -13.26
C ALA A 125 -3.87 11.59 -12.89
N ASP A 126 -3.52 11.70 -11.59
CA ASP A 126 -2.37 12.50 -11.12
C ASP A 126 -1.04 12.03 -11.70
N VAL A 127 -0.95 10.76 -12.11
CA VAL A 127 0.23 10.14 -12.71
C VAL A 127 0.07 9.86 -14.22
N GLY A 128 -0.91 10.48 -14.87
CA GLY A 128 -1.11 10.38 -16.32
C GLY A 128 -1.68 9.03 -16.80
N VAL A 129 -2.32 8.28 -15.92
CA VAL A 129 -2.99 7.02 -16.23
C VAL A 129 -4.50 7.27 -16.35
N GLY A 130 -4.97 7.30 -17.59
CA GLY A 130 -6.38 7.47 -17.93
C GLY A 130 -7.18 6.17 -17.89
N ARG A 131 -8.50 6.32 -18.02
CA ARG A 131 -9.47 5.22 -17.99
C ARG A 131 -9.27 4.21 -19.13
N ASP A 132 -8.74 4.67 -20.26
CA ASP A 132 -8.38 3.89 -21.44
C ASP A 132 -7.34 2.79 -21.15
N LYS A 133 -6.50 2.98 -20.13
CA LYS A 133 -5.45 2.03 -19.76
C LYS A 133 -5.87 1.04 -18.67
N LEU A 134 -7.02 1.25 -18.01
CA LEU A 134 -7.45 0.43 -16.87
C LEU A 134 -7.71 -1.03 -17.26
N ASP A 135 -8.26 -1.25 -18.46
CA ASP A 135 -8.60 -2.59 -18.94
C ASP A 135 -7.36 -3.49 -19.02
N GLN A 136 -6.31 -2.97 -19.66
CA GLN A 136 -5.02 -3.66 -19.77
C GLN A 136 -4.31 -3.76 -18.42
N LEU A 137 -4.41 -2.73 -17.59
CA LEU A 137 -3.84 -2.73 -16.24
C LEU A 137 -4.45 -3.85 -15.40
N ALA A 138 -5.78 -3.97 -15.39
CA ALA A 138 -6.49 -5.00 -14.63
C ALA A 138 -6.07 -6.42 -15.05
N VAL A 139 -6.02 -6.69 -16.36
CA VAL A 139 -5.59 -8.00 -16.88
C VAL A 139 -4.13 -8.30 -16.51
N ASN A 140 -3.26 -7.30 -16.58
CA ASN A 140 -1.84 -7.48 -16.27
C ASN A 140 -1.58 -7.65 -14.77
N SER A 141 -2.36 -6.99 -13.90
CA SER A 141 -2.24 -7.11 -12.45
C SER A 141 -2.59 -8.51 -11.95
N LEU A 142 -3.50 -9.24 -12.61
CA LEU A 142 -3.83 -10.62 -12.23
C LEU A 142 -2.65 -11.60 -12.30
N LYS A 143 -1.59 -11.25 -13.05
CA LYS A 143 -0.36 -12.06 -13.14
C LYS A 143 0.56 -11.86 -11.92
N ASP A 144 0.29 -10.87 -11.09
CA ASP A 144 1.07 -10.58 -9.90
C ASP A 144 0.75 -11.58 -8.78
N ARG A 145 1.80 -12.07 -8.12
CA ARG A 145 1.67 -12.98 -6.97
C ARG A 145 0.91 -12.33 -5.81
N CYS A 146 1.01 -11.01 -5.67
CA CYS A 146 0.33 -10.25 -4.64
C CYS A 146 -1.20 -10.32 -4.76
N CYS A 147 -1.75 -10.47 -5.97
CA CYS A 147 -3.18 -10.69 -6.19
C CYS A 147 -3.65 -12.03 -5.58
N VAL A 148 -2.80 -13.05 -5.66
CA VAL A 148 -3.10 -14.39 -5.12
C VAL A 148 -3.01 -14.41 -3.61
N THR A 149 -2.06 -13.67 -3.03
CA THR A 149 -1.82 -13.63 -1.58
C THR A 149 -2.62 -12.56 -0.84
N ASN A 150 -3.45 -11.79 -1.55
CA ASN A 150 -4.36 -10.80 -0.97
C ASN A 150 -5.36 -11.48 -0.02
N PRO A 151 -5.71 -10.88 1.15
CA PRO A 151 -6.70 -11.44 2.07
C PRO A 151 -8.04 -11.77 1.42
N VAL A 152 -8.41 -11.00 0.39
CA VAL A 152 -9.46 -11.35 -0.58
C VAL A 152 -8.76 -11.71 -1.90
N PRO A 153 -8.49 -12.98 -2.23
CA PRO A 153 -7.77 -13.31 -3.45
C PRO A 153 -8.43 -12.69 -4.69
N LEU A 154 -7.65 -11.93 -5.47
CA LEU A 154 -8.10 -11.36 -6.73
C LEU A 154 -7.81 -12.37 -7.84
N LYS A 155 -8.86 -12.98 -8.37
CA LYS A 155 -8.79 -14.01 -9.40
C LYS A 155 -9.38 -13.53 -10.72
N GLU A 156 -10.37 -12.65 -10.64
CA GLU A 156 -11.10 -12.15 -11.78
C GLU A 156 -10.79 -10.67 -12.03
N LYS A 157 -10.82 -10.27 -13.30
CA LYS A 157 -10.49 -8.92 -13.75
C LYS A 157 -11.39 -7.88 -13.11
N GLU A 158 -12.66 -8.22 -12.93
CA GLU A 158 -13.71 -7.36 -12.37
C GLU A 158 -13.36 -6.93 -10.95
N GLN A 159 -12.71 -7.80 -10.16
CA GLN A 159 -12.29 -7.47 -8.80
C GLN A 159 -11.17 -6.43 -8.80
N VAL A 160 -10.22 -6.54 -9.73
CA VAL A 160 -9.14 -5.55 -9.89
C VAL A 160 -9.73 -4.24 -10.41
N PHE A 161 -10.68 -4.32 -11.34
CA PHE A 161 -11.35 -3.16 -11.90
C PHE A 161 -12.13 -2.38 -10.83
N GLU A 162 -12.80 -3.08 -9.90
CA GLU A 162 -13.47 -2.47 -8.75
C GLU A 162 -12.51 -1.59 -7.93
N ILE A 163 -11.27 -2.04 -7.71
CA ILE A 163 -10.24 -1.29 -6.98
C ILE A 163 -9.71 -0.12 -7.82
N LEU A 164 -9.43 -0.35 -9.11
CA LEU A 164 -8.90 0.68 -10.00
C LEU A 164 -9.89 1.84 -10.19
N GLU A 165 -11.19 1.55 -10.22
CA GLU A 165 -12.26 2.56 -10.29
C GLU A 165 -12.29 3.47 -9.06
N MET A 166 -11.90 2.96 -7.87
CA MET A 166 -11.81 3.81 -6.66
C MET A 166 -10.68 4.85 -6.76
N VAL A 167 -9.69 4.63 -7.62
CA VAL A 167 -8.47 5.46 -7.69
C VAL A 167 -8.24 6.12 -9.04
N VAL A 168 -9.12 5.94 -10.03
CA VAL A 168 -8.94 6.51 -11.37
C VAL A 168 -8.85 8.04 -11.34
N GLY A 169 -9.59 8.68 -10.43
CA GLY A 169 -9.66 10.14 -10.31
C GLY A 169 -10.65 10.78 -11.30
N PRO A 170 -10.95 12.09 -11.15
CA PRO A 170 -11.81 12.81 -12.08
C PRO A 170 -11.18 12.87 -13.48
N GLN A 171 -11.99 12.65 -14.52
CA GLN A 171 -11.55 12.81 -15.90
C GLN A 171 -11.42 14.30 -16.21
N ALA A 172 -10.24 14.72 -16.67
CA ALA A 172 -10.02 16.05 -17.24
C ALA A 172 -10.64 16.15 -18.63
#